data_AF-A0A6J7K4P4-F1
#
_entry.id   AF-A0A6J7K4P4-F1
#
_cell.length_a   1.000
_cell.length_b   1.000
_cell.length_c   1.000
_cell.angle_alpha   90.00
_cell.angle_beta   90.00
_cell.angle_gamma   90.00
#
_symmetry.space_group_name_H-M   'P 1'
#
loop_
_entity.id
_entity.type
_entity.pdbx_description
1 polymer ?
#
loop_
_entity_poly.entity_id
_entity_poly.type
_entity_poly.pdbx_seq_one_letter_code
_entity_poly.pdbx_strand_id
1 'polypeptide(L)'
;MSRRTTVGLVAVVVLALVAWLGWRLLTPDDPLARALRMAPAETSRAAWTDWEGVRRELGADVDADSSAVEVDEFLAEAFDRDLSPMSALGTSAGVMQEELGFSPATLTWELLAQAPGGAVEMMGVADDVDLDAIAERLRALGWTEPEDADGVWVGGPDVLAGVGPGLTPELQHVALLADQRVVLASDQAPYLEQVLAVVDGDDDGAEGLAELAGTLEQPLAAAVYDGAYACETLAMSQADDDAQAEADQLVAAAGGVHPLTGFAMALLPDGDLRAVLQVEDSDDAPADADARARLAAGPAPGQGGDFTERFSVERAGAEGREVVLDLRPVEGAYVLSDLTSGPVLFATC
;
A
#
# COMPACT_ATOMS: atom_id res chain seq x y z
N MET A 1 -37.75 -19.58 -32.39
CA MET A 1 -36.70 -20.44 -31.80
C MET A 1 -37.33 -21.73 -31.32
N SER A 2 -36.72 -22.88 -31.60
CA SER A 2 -37.24 -24.15 -31.09
C SER A 2 -37.10 -24.18 -29.56
N ARG A 3 -38.04 -24.84 -28.86
CA ARG A 3 -38.01 -24.99 -27.39
C ARG A 3 -36.68 -25.56 -26.89
N ARG A 4 -35.99 -26.37 -27.72
CA ARG A 4 -34.65 -26.91 -27.45
C ARG A 4 -33.54 -25.86 -27.50
N THR A 5 -33.66 -24.88 -28.39
CA THR A 5 -32.70 -23.77 -28.53
C THR A 5 -32.79 -22.83 -27.32
N THR A 6 -34.01 -22.55 -26.85
CA THR A 6 -34.24 -21.73 -25.65
C THR A 6 -33.74 -22.44 -24.38
N VAL A 7 -33.99 -23.74 -24.23
CA VAL A 7 -33.51 -24.52 -23.09
C VAL A 7 -31.97 -24.60 -23.08
N GLY A 8 -31.34 -24.78 -24.24
CA GLY A 8 -29.88 -24.79 -24.36
C GLY A 8 -29.25 -23.45 -23.96
N LEU A 9 -29.83 -22.32 -24.41
CA LEU A 9 -29.32 -21.00 -24.07
C LEU A 9 -29.41 -20.71 -22.56
N VAL A 10 -30.55 -21.03 -21.93
CA VAL A 10 -30.74 -20.82 -20.49
C VAL A 10 -29.75 -21.67 -19.68
N ALA A 11 -29.51 -22.91 -20.07
CA ALA A 11 -28.53 -23.77 -19.39
C ALA A 11 -27.10 -23.20 -19.46
N VAL A 12 -26.70 -22.65 -20.61
CA VAL A 12 -25.39 -22.00 -20.77
C VAL A 12 -25.26 -20.75 -19.90
N VAL A 13 -26.30 -19.90 -19.86
CA VAL A 13 -26.30 -18.69 -19.03
C VAL A 13 -26.22 -19.04 -17.53
N VAL A 14 -26.96 -20.05 -17.09
CA VAL A 14 -26.92 -20.51 -15.69
C VAL A 14 -25.54 -21.08 -15.34
N LEU A 15 -24.93 -21.89 -16.22
CA LEU A 15 -23.59 -22.42 -15.98
C LEU A 15 -22.52 -21.32 -15.96
N ALA A 16 -22.63 -20.32 -16.85
CA ALA A 16 -21.74 -19.16 -16.85
C ALA A 16 -21.89 -18.33 -15.56
N LEU A 17 -23.13 -18.11 -15.09
CA LEU A 17 -23.40 -17.44 -13.82
C LEU A 17 -22.84 -18.21 -12.63
N VAL A 18 -23.05 -19.53 -12.56
CA VAL A 18 -22.53 -20.36 -11.46
C VAL A 18 -21.01 -20.41 -11.50
N ALA A 19 -20.39 -20.49 -12.68
CA ALA A 19 -18.94 -20.42 -12.82
C ALA A 19 -18.39 -19.05 -12.41
N TRP A 20 -19.07 -17.96 -12.80
CA TRP A 20 -18.70 -16.60 -12.42
C TRP A 20 -18.87 -16.34 -10.92
N LEU A 21 -20.00 -16.77 -10.33
CA LEU A 21 -20.22 -16.71 -8.88
C LEU A 21 -19.23 -17.60 -8.13
N GLY A 22 -18.97 -18.81 -8.62
CA GLY A 22 -17.99 -19.72 -8.04
C GLY A 22 -16.59 -19.14 -8.10
N TRP A 23 -16.21 -18.54 -9.22
CA TRP A 23 -14.92 -17.85 -9.35
C TRP A 23 -14.85 -16.65 -8.40
N ARG A 24 -15.86 -15.78 -8.38
CA ARG A 24 -15.91 -14.63 -7.48
C ARG A 24 -15.87 -15.00 -5.99
N LEU A 25 -16.50 -16.11 -5.61
CA LEU A 25 -16.50 -16.61 -4.22
C LEU A 25 -15.22 -17.36 -3.85
N LEU A 26 -14.41 -17.78 -4.83
CA LEU A 26 -13.18 -18.55 -4.63
C LEU A 26 -11.91 -17.73 -4.87
N THR A 27 -12.00 -16.59 -5.55
CA THR A 27 -10.93 -15.61 -5.61
C THR A 27 -10.99 -14.80 -4.32
N PRO A 28 -9.99 -14.91 -3.42
CA PRO A 28 -9.90 -14.02 -2.28
C PRO A 28 -9.92 -12.58 -2.80
N ASP A 29 -10.66 -11.66 -2.17
CA ASP A 29 -10.47 -10.26 -2.53
C ASP A 29 -9.03 -9.88 -2.18
N ASP A 30 -8.40 -9.13 -3.08
CA ASP A 30 -7.09 -8.53 -2.84
C ASP A 30 -7.16 -7.61 -1.60
N PRO A 31 -6.43 -7.94 -0.51
CA PRO A 31 -6.43 -7.16 0.72
C PRO A 31 -6.02 -5.70 0.51
N LEU A 32 -5.05 -5.42 -0.37
CA LEU A 32 -4.59 -4.06 -0.65
C LEU A 32 -5.70 -3.26 -1.33
N ALA A 33 -6.30 -3.79 -2.39
CA ALA A 33 -7.42 -3.13 -3.06
C ALA A 33 -8.62 -2.94 -2.13
N ARG A 34 -8.88 -3.88 -1.20
CA ARG A 34 -9.91 -3.72 -0.18
C ARG A 34 -9.59 -2.59 0.80
N ALA A 35 -8.35 -2.50 1.28
CA ALA A 35 -7.92 -1.44 2.18
C ALA A 35 -8.00 -0.06 1.53
N LEU A 36 -7.60 0.07 0.25
CA LEU A 36 -7.72 1.31 -0.50
C LEU A 36 -9.18 1.77 -0.69
N ARG A 37 -10.15 0.84 -0.79
CA ARG A 37 -11.58 1.20 -0.82
C ARG A 37 -12.12 1.70 0.52
N MET A 38 -11.45 1.40 1.63
CA MET A 38 -11.78 1.95 2.94
C MET A 38 -11.12 3.32 3.17
N ALA A 39 -10.07 3.65 2.39
CA ALA A 39 -9.43 4.96 2.43
C ALA A 39 -10.28 6.02 1.73
N PRO A 40 -10.29 7.29 2.22
CA PRO A 40 -11.03 8.38 1.57
C PRO A 40 -10.66 8.56 0.10
N ALA A 41 -11.63 8.92 -0.74
CA ALA A 41 -11.44 9.11 -2.18
C ALA A 41 -10.33 10.11 -2.56
N GLU A 42 -10.05 11.10 -1.71
CA GLU A 42 -8.99 12.08 -1.87
C GLU A 42 -7.59 11.60 -1.46
N THR A 43 -7.44 10.32 -1.10
CA THR A 43 -6.13 9.72 -0.79
C THR A 43 -5.20 9.91 -1.97
N SER A 44 -4.08 10.59 -1.75
CA SER A 44 -3.08 10.87 -2.78
C SER A 44 -1.88 9.93 -2.71
N ARG A 45 -1.64 9.35 -1.54
CA ARG A 45 -0.59 8.36 -1.31
C ARG A 45 -1.04 7.31 -0.31
N ALA A 46 -0.71 6.05 -0.59
CA ALA A 46 -0.86 4.93 0.32
C ALA A 46 0.44 4.12 0.40
N ALA A 47 0.79 3.67 1.60
CA ALA A 47 1.91 2.75 1.86
C ALA A 47 1.35 1.48 2.51
N TRP A 48 1.68 0.32 1.96
CA TRP A 48 1.13 -0.98 2.32
C TRP A 48 2.21 -1.94 2.81
N THR A 49 1.88 -2.74 3.83
CA THR A 49 2.69 -3.89 4.25
C THR A 49 1.78 -5.09 4.57
N ASP A 50 2.03 -6.25 3.95
CA ASP A 50 1.41 -7.54 4.31
C ASP A 50 2.24 -8.20 5.42
N TRP A 51 1.92 -7.89 6.67
CA TRP A 51 2.63 -8.41 7.83
C TRP A 51 2.60 -9.93 7.95
N GLU A 52 1.49 -10.57 7.53
CA GLU A 52 1.42 -12.03 7.48
C GLU A 52 2.39 -12.60 6.43
N GLY A 53 2.45 -11.97 5.26
CA GLY A 53 3.42 -12.24 4.22
C GLY A 53 4.87 -12.09 4.69
N VAL A 54 5.19 -10.98 5.37
CA VAL A 54 6.53 -10.70 5.88
C VAL A 54 6.95 -11.73 6.92
N ARG A 55 6.09 -12.08 7.89
CA ARG A 55 6.38 -13.15 8.86
C ARG A 55 6.67 -14.47 8.16
N ARG A 56 5.90 -14.81 7.13
CA ARG A 56 6.07 -16.05 6.35
C ARG A 56 7.38 -16.07 5.56
N GLU A 57 7.74 -14.95 4.95
CA GLU A 57 8.97 -14.79 4.17
C GLU A 57 10.23 -14.94 5.05
N LEU A 58 10.19 -14.39 6.26
CA LEU A 58 11.27 -14.52 7.24
C LEU A 58 11.25 -15.86 8.00
N GLY A 59 10.12 -16.58 7.97
CA GLY A 59 9.90 -17.73 8.84
C GLY A 59 9.89 -17.34 10.32
N ALA A 60 9.42 -16.12 10.62
CA ALA A 60 9.36 -15.56 11.96
C ALA A 60 8.19 -16.19 12.75
N ASP A 61 8.47 -16.59 13.99
CA ASP A 61 7.49 -17.17 14.92
C ASP A 61 7.15 -16.13 16.00
N VAL A 62 6.67 -14.96 15.54
CA VAL A 62 6.18 -13.88 16.40
C VAL A 62 4.65 -13.85 16.36
N ASP A 63 4.05 -13.60 17.52
CA ASP A 63 2.61 -13.69 17.76
C ASP A 63 2.17 -12.79 18.94
N ALA A 64 0.94 -13.00 19.44
CA ALA A 64 0.37 -12.23 20.54
C ALA A 64 1.07 -12.44 21.90
N ASP A 65 1.77 -13.57 22.09
CA ASP A 65 2.49 -13.88 23.32
C ASP A 65 3.96 -13.40 23.29
N SER A 66 4.41 -12.93 22.14
CA SER A 66 5.77 -12.42 21.94
C SER A 66 6.03 -11.14 22.74
N SER A 67 7.24 -11.01 23.25
CA SER A 67 7.70 -9.82 23.96
C SER A 67 8.01 -8.66 23.00
N ALA A 68 8.01 -7.43 23.52
CA ALA A 68 8.40 -6.24 22.75
C ALA A 68 9.77 -6.39 22.06
N VAL A 69 10.73 -7.05 22.74
CA VAL A 69 12.08 -7.30 22.19
C VAL A 69 12.05 -8.26 21.00
N GLU A 70 11.26 -9.34 21.08
CA GLU A 70 11.11 -10.28 19.96
C GLU A 70 10.45 -9.62 18.75
N VAL A 71 9.48 -8.73 18.98
CA VAL A 71 8.84 -7.93 17.92
C VAL A 71 9.82 -6.94 17.29
N ASP A 72 10.63 -6.24 18.09
CA ASP A 72 11.64 -5.31 17.59
C ASP A 72 12.75 -6.04 16.81
N GLU A 73 13.16 -7.23 17.24
CA GLU A 73 14.11 -8.08 16.51
C GLU A 73 13.54 -8.55 15.16
N PHE A 74 12.26 -8.96 15.13
CA PHE A 74 11.55 -9.29 13.88
C PHE A 74 11.53 -8.11 12.91
N LEU A 75 11.23 -6.90 13.39
CA LEU A 75 11.21 -5.71 12.54
C LEU A 75 12.59 -5.30 12.04
N ALA A 76 13.64 -5.47 12.85
CA ALA A 76 15.00 -5.24 12.41
C ALA A 76 15.36 -6.19 11.26
N GLU A 77 14.99 -7.47 11.36
CA GLU A 77 15.20 -8.44 10.27
C GLU A 77 14.38 -8.10 9.01
N ALA A 78 13.12 -7.68 9.18
CA ALA A 78 12.28 -7.23 8.06
C ALA A 78 12.89 -6.01 7.35
N PHE A 79 13.42 -5.06 8.11
CA PHE A 79 14.10 -3.88 7.56
C PHE A 79 15.37 -4.26 6.81
N ASP A 80 16.22 -5.14 7.37
CA ASP A 80 17.46 -5.61 6.73
C ASP A 80 17.20 -6.36 5.40
N ARG A 81 15.96 -6.82 5.18
CA ARG A 81 15.50 -7.48 3.95
C ARG A 81 14.68 -6.58 3.02
N ASP A 82 14.55 -5.29 3.32
CA ASP A 82 13.69 -4.32 2.60
C ASP A 82 12.20 -4.75 2.55
N LEU A 83 11.72 -5.50 3.55
CA LEU A 83 10.35 -6.03 3.61
C LEU A 83 9.37 -5.10 4.34
N SER A 84 9.84 -4.21 5.21
CA SER A 84 9.01 -3.26 5.97
C SER A 84 9.22 -1.78 5.64
N PRO A 85 9.76 -1.35 4.47
CA PRO A 85 10.07 0.06 4.26
C PRO A 85 8.82 0.93 4.13
N MET A 86 7.66 0.31 3.87
CA MET A 86 6.37 0.96 3.70
C MET A 86 5.56 1.01 5.00
N SER A 87 6.06 0.46 6.10
CA SER A 87 5.39 0.53 7.40
C SER A 87 5.65 1.86 8.11
N ALA A 88 4.60 2.43 8.68
CA ALA A 88 4.67 3.54 9.63
C ALA A 88 4.80 3.07 11.09
N LEU A 89 4.53 1.80 11.37
CA LEU A 89 4.54 1.22 12.71
C LEU A 89 5.92 0.76 13.19
N GLY A 90 6.95 0.81 12.32
CA GLY A 90 8.27 0.24 12.59
C GLY A 90 8.90 0.65 13.92
N THR A 91 8.78 1.91 14.33
CA THR A 91 9.32 2.40 15.62
C THR A 91 8.37 2.23 16.80
N SER A 92 7.10 1.94 16.53
CA SER A 92 6.02 1.84 17.52
C SER A 92 5.83 0.42 18.03
N ALA A 93 6.17 -0.58 17.22
CA ALA A 93 5.73 -1.96 17.36
C ALA A 93 6.01 -2.62 18.72
N GLY A 94 7.23 -2.53 19.26
CA GLY A 94 7.53 -3.09 20.58
C GLY A 94 6.65 -2.49 21.67
N VAL A 95 6.45 -1.17 21.66
CA VAL A 95 5.56 -0.48 22.63
C VAL A 95 4.10 -0.85 22.39
N MET A 96 3.65 -0.95 21.13
CA MET A 96 2.29 -1.40 20.81
C MET A 96 2.05 -2.82 21.34
N GLN A 97 3.01 -3.73 21.18
CA GLN A 97 2.92 -5.10 21.69
C GLN A 97 2.73 -5.12 23.21
N GLU A 98 3.57 -4.39 23.95
CA GLU A 98 3.54 -4.39 25.41
C GLU A 98 2.30 -3.68 25.98
N GLU A 99 2.02 -2.48 25.47
CA GLU A 99 1.02 -1.59 26.06
C GLU A 99 -0.37 -1.78 25.44
N LEU A 100 -0.45 -1.79 24.10
CA LEU A 100 -1.71 -1.86 23.37
C LEU A 100 -2.20 -3.29 23.13
N GLY A 101 -1.32 -4.29 23.21
CA GLY A 101 -1.65 -5.70 23.04
C GLY A 101 -1.83 -6.15 21.58
N PHE A 102 -1.35 -5.35 20.64
CA PHE A 102 -1.26 -5.71 19.22
C PHE A 102 -0.06 -5.01 18.59
N SER A 103 0.49 -5.57 17.52
CA SER A 103 1.67 -5.04 16.82
C SER A 103 1.79 -5.71 15.44
N PRO A 104 2.76 -5.34 14.59
CA PRO A 104 3.13 -6.12 13.41
C PRO A 104 3.26 -7.64 13.60
N ALA A 105 3.44 -8.16 14.83
CA ALA A 105 3.39 -9.59 15.11
C ALA A 105 1.98 -10.19 14.98
N THR A 106 0.93 -9.42 15.25
CA THR A 106 -0.48 -9.86 15.25
C THR A 106 -1.34 -9.21 14.16
N LEU A 107 -0.80 -8.24 13.43
CA LEU A 107 -1.44 -7.68 12.25
C LEU A 107 -1.38 -8.66 11.07
N THR A 108 -2.44 -8.72 10.27
CA THR A 108 -2.40 -9.34 8.95
C THR A 108 -1.80 -8.39 7.92
N TRP A 109 -2.17 -7.11 7.99
CA TRP A 109 -1.72 -6.09 7.04
C TRP A 109 -1.80 -4.69 7.66
N GLU A 110 -1.09 -3.76 7.04
CA GLU A 110 -1.01 -2.34 7.38
C GLU A 110 -1.18 -1.49 6.12
N LEU A 111 -1.94 -0.40 6.22
CA LEU A 111 -2.05 0.63 5.19
C LEU A 111 -2.02 2.02 5.83
N LEU A 112 -0.97 2.79 5.58
CA LEU A 112 -0.97 4.23 5.83
C LEU A 112 -1.53 4.95 4.60
N ALA A 113 -2.72 5.54 4.71
CA ALA A 113 -3.34 6.36 3.67
C ALA A 113 -3.24 7.86 4.02
N GLN A 114 -2.76 8.65 3.06
CA GLN A 114 -2.51 10.08 3.24
C GLN A 114 -3.25 10.89 2.19
N ALA A 115 -3.89 11.96 2.66
CA ALA A 115 -4.61 12.93 1.84
C ALA A 115 -4.26 14.36 2.29
N PRO A 116 -4.61 15.40 1.50
CA PRO A 116 -4.46 16.78 1.94
C PRO A 116 -5.20 17.12 3.25
N GLY A 117 -6.26 16.36 3.56
CA GLY A 117 -7.09 16.53 4.76
C GLY A 117 -6.53 15.85 6.02
N GLY A 118 -5.62 14.89 5.91
CA GLY A 118 -5.10 14.12 7.04
C GLY A 118 -4.49 12.78 6.63
N ALA A 119 -4.12 11.99 7.63
CA ALA A 119 -3.60 10.63 7.44
C ALA A 119 -4.35 9.64 8.34
N VAL A 120 -4.49 8.41 7.86
CA VAL A 120 -5.08 7.31 8.61
C VAL A 120 -4.22 6.07 8.46
N GLU A 121 -3.90 5.48 9.60
CA GLU A 121 -3.27 4.17 9.72
C GLU A 121 -4.37 3.12 9.82
N MET A 122 -4.42 2.20 8.87
CA MET A 122 -5.41 1.12 8.81
C MET A 122 -4.72 -0.21 9.03
N MET A 123 -5.17 -0.94 10.05
CA MET A 123 -4.50 -2.16 10.50
C MET A 123 -5.50 -3.31 10.52
N GLY A 124 -5.32 -4.28 9.63
CA GLY A 124 -6.06 -5.54 9.69
C GLY A 124 -5.48 -6.44 10.77
N VAL A 125 -6.31 -6.96 11.67
CA VAL A 125 -5.87 -7.81 12.79
C VAL A 125 -6.20 -9.29 12.56
N ALA A 126 -5.29 -10.18 12.95
CA ALA A 126 -5.49 -11.63 12.86
C ALA A 126 -6.71 -12.09 13.68
N ASP A 127 -7.32 -13.23 13.31
CA ASP A 127 -8.59 -13.73 13.85
C ASP A 127 -8.63 -13.93 15.38
N ASP A 128 -7.47 -14.15 15.98
CA ASP A 128 -7.25 -14.41 17.40
C ASP A 128 -7.00 -13.14 18.22
N VAL A 129 -6.86 -11.97 17.59
CA VAL A 129 -6.78 -10.68 18.28
C VAL A 129 -8.15 -10.31 18.87
N ASP A 130 -8.16 -10.02 20.17
CA ASP A 130 -9.34 -9.60 20.93
C ASP A 130 -9.43 -8.07 20.99
N LEU A 131 -10.33 -7.50 20.19
CA LEU A 131 -10.56 -6.06 20.13
C LEU A 131 -11.21 -5.50 21.40
N ASP A 132 -11.97 -6.32 22.16
CA ASP A 132 -12.52 -5.90 23.45
C ASP A 132 -11.37 -5.74 24.48
N ALA A 133 -10.38 -6.64 24.45
CA ALA A 133 -9.19 -6.52 25.27
C ALA A 133 -8.35 -5.27 24.91
N ILE A 134 -8.28 -4.91 23.63
CA ILE A 134 -7.65 -3.66 23.18
C ILE A 134 -8.43 -2.45 23.70
N ALA A 135 -9.76 -2.45 23.61
CA ALA A 135 -10.60 -1.38 24.18
C ALA A 135 -10.39 -1.21 25.69
N GLU A 136 -10.27 -2.31 26.44
CA GLU A 136 -9.93 -2.28 27.87
C GLU A 136 -8.57 -1.62 28.14
N ARG A 137 -7.55 -1.92 27.33
CA ARG A 137 -6.21 -1.32 27.44
C ARG A 137 -6.23 0.17 27.10
N LEU A 138 -6.88 0.57 26.01
CA LEU A 138 -7.04 1.98 25.63
C LEU A 138 -7.66 2.79 26.78
N ARG A 139 -8.75 2.27 27.37
CA ARG A 139 -9.40 2.89 28.54
C ARG A 139 -8.46 2.99 29.74
N ALA A 140 -7.68 1.96 30.02
CA ALA A 140 -6.73 1.93 31.12
C ALA A 140 -5.57 2.92 30.94
N LEU A 141 -5.11 3.12 29.70
CA LEU A 141 -4.03 4.03 29.33
C LEU A 141 -4.50 5.49 29.23
N GLY A 142 -5.80 5.75 29.16
CA GLY A 142 -6.39 7.08 29.27
C GLY A 142 -7.07 7.62 28.02
N TRP A 143 -7.27 6.78 26.99
CA TRP A 143 -8.18 7.14 25.89
C TRP A 143 -9.61 7.26 26.41
N THR A 144 -10.31 8.26 25.90
CA THR A 144 -11.74 8.47 26.17
C THR A 144 -12.56 7.60 25.23
N GLU A 145 -13.39 6.75 25.81
CA GLU A 145 -14.30 5.86 25.09
C GLU A 145 -15.40 6.64 24.33
N PRO A 146 -15.70 6.29 23.07
CA PRO A 146 -16.80 6.87 22.31
C PRO A 146 -18.18 6.47 22.85
N GLU A 147 -19.23 7.19 22.41
CA GLU A 147 -20.61 6.83 22.73
C GLU A 147 -21.09 5.61 21.94
N ASP A 148 -20.67 5.50 20.68
CA ASP A 148 -20.95 4.40 19.76
C ASP A 148 -19.79 3.38 19.75
N ALA A 149 -20.09 2.11 19.51
CA ALA A 149 -19.10 1.02 19.66
C ALA A 149 -17.94 1.09 18.66
N ASP A 150 -18.20 1.59 17.47
CA ASP A 150 -17.28 1.83 16.35
C ASP A 150 -16.78 3.29 16.28
N GLY A 151 -17.16 4.11 17.26
CA GLY A 151 -16.76 5.51 17.30
C GLY A 151 -15.28 5.73 17.61
N VAL A 152 -14.87 7.01 17.58
CA VAL A 152 -13.47 7.40 17.79
C VAL A 152 -13.12 7.51 19.27
N TRP A 153 -12.17 6.69 19.71
CA TRP A 153 -11.47 6.81 20.98
C TRP A 153 -10.52 8.00 20.96
N VAL A 154 -10.65 8.90 21.94
CA VAL A 154 -9.88 10.15 21.99
C VAL A 154 -8.78 10.07 23.05
N GLY A 155 -7.52 9.93 22.61
CA GLY A 155 -6.34 10.03 23.49
C GLY A 155 -5.66 11.39 23.37
N GLY A 156 -5.21 11.75 22.16
CA GLY A 156 -4.42 12.95 21.91
C GLY A 156 -2.95 12.83 22.36
N PRO A 157 -2.14 13.90 22.21
CA PRO A 157 -0.69 13.80 22.31
C PRO A 157 -0.19 13.51 23.73
N ASP A 158 -0.87 14.02 24.76
CA ASP A 158 -0.50 13.80 26.17
C ASP A 158 -0.72 12.34 26.60
N VAL A 159 -1.82 11.73 26.14
CA VAL A 159 -2.11 10.32 26.41
C VAL A 159 -1.09 9.44 25.67
N LEU A 160 -0.85 9.70 24.37
CA LEU A 160 0.11 8.94 23.59
C LEU A 160 1.53 9.01 24.19
N ALA A 161 1.99 10.20 24.58
CA ALA A 161 3.29 10.39 25.22
C ALA A 161 3.40 9.70 26.60
N GLY A 162 2.26 9.47 27.26
CA GLY A 162 2.18 8.76 28.54
C GLY A 162 2.33 7.24 28.42
N VAL A 163 2.00 6.66 27.26
CA VAL A 163 2.12 5.22 27.00
C VAL A 163 3.58 4.81 26.84
N GLY A 164 4.32 5.49 25.97
CA GLY A 164 5.72 5.18 25.76
C GLY A 164 6.38 6.04 24.69
N PRO A 165 7.72 6.16 24.71
CA PRO A 165 8.45 6.82 23.64
C PRO A 165 8.35 6.00 22.34
N GLY A 166 8.33 6.68 21.19
CA GLY A 166 8.46 6.02 19.89
C GLY A 166 7.15 5.61 19.21
N LEU A 167 6.00 5.77 19.88
CA LEU A 167 4.69 5.64 19.23
C LEU A 167 4.50 6.75 18.19
N THR A 168 4.04 6.34 17.01
CA THR A 168 3.75 7.25 15.92
C THR A 168 2.54 8.14 16.24
N PRO A 169 2.54 9.42 15.83
CA PRO A 169 1.43 10.33 16.11
C PRO A 169 0.06 9.85 15.62
N GLU A 170 0.01 8.99 14.61
CA GLU A 170 -1.21 8.43 14.05
C GLU A 170 -1.98 7.57 15.07
N LEU A 171 -1.34 7.10 16.14
CA LEU A 171 -2.01 6.31 17.20
C LEU A 171 -2.75 7.15 18.25
N GLN A 172 -2.82 8.49 18.09
CA GLN A 172 -3.48 9.38 19.06
C GLN A 172 -4.99 9.18 19.19
N HIS A 173 -5.65 8.83 18.10
CA HIS A 173 -7.08 8.56 18.02
C HIS A 173 -7.29 7.22 17.35
N VAL A 174 -8.20 6.40 17.86
CA VAL A 174 -8.38 5.01 17.43
C VAL A 174 -9.86 4.71 17.23
N ALA A 175 -10.22 3.97 16.19
CA ALA A 175 -11.53 3.34 16.04
C ALA A 175 -11.34 1.82 15.92
N LEU A 176 -12.21 1.07 16.60
CA LEU A 176 -12.14 -0.40 16.66
C LEU A 176 -13.32 -0.99 15.89
N LEU A 177 -13.04 -1.55 14.72
CA LEU A 177 -14.06 -2.06 13.80
C LEU A 177 -14.14 -3.58 13.91
N ALA A 178 -14.88 -4.06 14.90
CA ALA A 178 -14.94 -5.48 15.25
C ALA A 178 -15.47 -6.36 14.11
N ASP A 179 -16.50 -5.91 13.39
CA ASP A 179 -17.11 -6.66 12.29
C ASP A 179 -16.18 -6.79 11.08
N GLN A 180 -15.29 -5.81 10.88
CA GLN A 180 -14.33 -5.79 9.77
C GLN A 180 -12.95 -6.34 10.18
N ARG A 181 -12.71 -6.55 11.48
CA ARG A 181 -11.40 -6.86 12.07
C ARG A 181 -10.31 -5.84 11.71
N VAL A 182 -10.67 -4.56 11.81
CA VAL A 182 -9.77 -3.45 11.49
C VAL A 182 -9.63 -2.53 12.69
N VAL A 183 -8.41 -2.07 12.95
CA VAL A 183 -8.12 -0.93 13.81
C VAL A 183 -7.76 0.24 12.91
N LEU A 184 -8.47 1.34 13.04
CA LEU A 184 -8.14 2.59 12.35
C LEU A 184 -7.53 3.56 13.34
N ALA A 185 -6.51 4.30 12.93
CA ALA A 185 -5.91 5.32 13.78
C ALA A 185 -5.53 6.59 13.02
N SER A 186 -5.65 7.75 13.66
CA SER A 186 -5.23 9.03 13.10
C SER A 186 -4.68 9.97 14.18
N ASP A 187 -3.86 10.93 13.76
CA ASP A 187 -3.46 12.05 14.59
C ASP A 187 -4.58 13.10 14.76
N GLN A 188 -5.68 12.96 14.01
CA GLN A 188 -6.82 13.86 14.00
C GLN A 188 -8.16 13.11 14.11
N ALA A 189 -8.83 13.24 15.26
CA ALA A 189 -10.18 12.66 15.44
C ALA A 189 -11.20 13.07 14.36
N PRO A 190 -11.31 14.34 13.93
CA PRO A 190 -12.25 14.72 12.87
C PRO A 190 -11.93 14.10 11.51
N TYR A 191 -10.66 13.78 11.24
CA TYR A 191 -10.29 13.08 10.01
C TYR A 191 -10.67 11.60 10.11
N LEU A 192 -10.43 10.98 11.26
CA LEU A 192 -10.83 9.59 11.50
C LEU A 192 -12.36 9.39 11.41
N GLU A 193 -13.17 10.35 11.87
CA GLU A 193 -14.62 10.36 11.69
C GLU A 193 -15.04 10.37 10.19
N GLN A 194 -14.29 11.07 9.33
CA GLN A 194 -14.54 11.05 7.88
C GLN A 194 -14.19 9.69 7.28
N VAL A 195 -13.12 9.05 7.74
CA VAL A 195 -12.76 7.69 7.30
C VAL A 195 -13.86 6.69 7.69
N LEU A 196 -14.45 6.82 8.89
CA LEU A 196 -15.55 5.97 9.32
C LEU A 196 -16.76 6.09 8.37
N ALA A 197 -17.10 7.30 7.90
CA ALA A 197 -18.17 7.50 6.92
C ALA A 197 -17.92 6.73 5.59
N VAL A 198 -16.66 6.63 5.15
CA VAL A 198 -16.28 5.82 3.98
C VAL A 198 -16.48 4.33 4.27
N VAL A 199 -16.03 3.86 5.44
CA VAL A 199 -16.17 2.46 5.85
C VAL A 199 -17.63 2.03 5.98
N ASP A 200 -18.49 2.92 6.51
CA ASP A 200 -19.93 2.71 6.63
C ASP A 200 -20.67 2.77 5.28
N GLY A 201 -19.99 3.22 4.23
CA GLY A 201 -20.52 3.37 2.88
C GLY A 201 -21.37 4.63 2.69
N ASP A 202 -21.21 5.62 3.57
CA ASP A 202 -21.85 6.94 3.48
C ASP A 202 -21.06 7.90 2.56
N ASP A 203 -19.76 7.66 2.36
CA ASP A 203 -18.87 8.39 1.45
C ASP A 203 -18.07 7.47 0.52
N ASP A 204 -17.48 8.04 -0.53
CA ASP A 204 -16.71 7.30 -1.55
C ASP A 204 -15.27 6.99 -1.09
N GLY A 205 -14.78 5.79 -1.40
CA GLY A 205 -13.41 5.38 -1.16
C GLY A 205 -12.46 5.63 -2.33
N ALA A 206 -11.16 5.34 -2.16
CA ALA A 206 -10.12 5.54 -3.17
C ALA A 206 -10.14 4.47 -4.29
N GLU A 207 -11.26 4.34 -5.00
CA GLU A 207 -11.47 3.32 -6.05
C GLU A 207 -10.42 3.40 -7.17
N GLY A 208 -9.99 4.60 -7.57
CA GLY A 208 -8.95 4.76 -8.60
C GLY A 208 -7.60 4.17 -8.19
N LEU A 209 -7.22 4.30 -6.92
CA LEU A 209 -6.01 3.65 -6.39
C LEU A 209 -6.21 2.15 -6.21
N ALA A 210 -7.41 1.71 -5.79
CA ALA A 210 -7.73 0.30 -5.65
C ALA A 210 -7.70 -0.44 -7.00
N GLU A 211 -8.16 0.20 -8.09
CA GLU A 211 -8.05 -0.32 -9.45
C GLU A 211 -6.58 -0.48 -9.87
N LEU A 212 -5.76 0.56 -9.67
CA LEU A 212 -4.33 0.55 -9.97
C LEU A 212 -3.58 -0.54 -9.20
N ALA A 213 -3.89 -0.69 -7.91
CA ALA A 213 -3.26 -1.67 -7.03
C ALA A 213 -3.59 -3.12 -7.44
N GLY A 214 -4.73 -3.36 -8.09
CA GLY A 214 -5.12 -4.69 -8.55
C GLY A 214 -4.14 -5.35 -9.53
N THR A 215 -3.26 -4.56 -10.15
CA THR A 215 -2.21 -5.04 -11.08
C THR A 215 -0.90 -5.43 -10.35
N LEU A 216 -0.78 -5.09 -9.07
CA LEU A 216 0.37 -5.44 -8.21
C LEU A 216 0.31 -6.88 -7.67
N GLU A 217 -0.75 -7.63 -7.98
CA GLU A 217 -1.00 -8.99 -7.48
C GLU A 217 -1.14 -9.04 -5.94
N GLN A 218 -0.27 -9.74 -5.22
CA GLN A 218 -0.29 -9.90 -3.75
C GLN A 218 1.04 -9.42 -3.18
N PRO A 219 1.25 -8.11 -3.05
CA PRO A 219 2.54 -7.56 -2.64
C PRO A 219 2.79 -7.68 -1.13
N LEU A 220 4.06 -7.93 -0.77
CA LEU A 220 4.55 -7.88 0.61
C LEU A 220 4.64 -6.44 1.13
N ALA A 221 5.07 -5.52 0.26
CA ALA A 221 5.10 -4.10 0.54
C ALA A 221 4.79 -3.32 -0.74
N ALA A 222 4.07 -2.19 -0.65
CA ALA A 222 3.77 -1.38 -1.82
C ALA A 222 3.63 0.11 -1.50
N ALA A 223 4.00 0.95 -2.46
CA ALA A 223 3.66 2.36 -2.52
C ALA A 223 2.66 2.57 -3.66
N VAL A 224 1.56 3.28 -3.39
CA VAL A 224 0.49 3.56 -4.36
C VAL A 224 0.16 5.05 -4.32
N TYR A 225 0.31 5.75 -5.43
CA TYR A 225 0.16 7.19 -5.55
C TYR A 225 -0.87 7.56 -6.61
N ASP A 226 -1.62 8.62 -6.36
CA ASP A 226 -2.36 9.29 -7.43
C ASP A 226 -1.38 9.96 -8.43
N GLY A 227 -1.89 10.32 -9.61
CA GLY A 227 -1.05 10.93 -10.65
C GLY A 227 -0.46 12.28 -10.25
N ALA A 228 -1.20 13.10 -9.49
CA ALA A 228 -0.74 14.43 -9.10
C ALA A 228 0.45 14.32 -8.13
N TYR A 229 0.33 13.48 -7.11
CA TYR A 229 1.36 13.20 -6.13
C TYR A 229 2.58 12.54 -6.79
N ALA A 230 2.37 11.58 -7.70
CA ALA A 230 3.46 10.95 -8.44
C ALA A 230 4.22 11.97 -9.29
N CYS A 231 3.52 12.80 -10.07
CA CYS A 231 4.14 13.83 -10.89
C CYS A 231 4.75 14.99 -10.09
N GLU A 232 4.35 15.22 -8.84
CA GLU A 232 4.99 16.21 -7.96
C GLU A 232 6.24 15.63 -7.29
N THR A 233 6.12 14.40 -6.78
CA THR A 233 7.13 13.80 -5.89
C THR A 233 8.24 13.08 -6.67
N LEU A 234 7.90 12.46 -7.81
CA LEU A 234 8.81 11.63 -8.60
C LEU A 234 9.35 12.33 -9.86
N ALA A 235 8.87 13.54 -10.17
CA ALA A 235 9.30 14.24 -11.36
C ALA A 235 10.76 14.71 -11.30
N MET A 236 11.40 14.72 -12.47
CA MET A 236 12.76 15.22 -12.62
C MET A 236 12.91 16.72 -12.32
N SER A 237 11.82 17.48 -12.27
CA SER A 237 11.81 18.89 -11.83
C SER A 237 12.34 19.09 -10.41
N GLN A 238 12.37 18.02 -9.60
CA GLN A 238 12.92 18.01 -8.25
C GLN A 238 14.45 17.80 -8.24
N ALA A 239 15.04 17.38 -9.36
CA ALA A 239 16.49 17.21 -9.50
C ALA A 239 17.21 18.53 -9.78
N ASP A 240 18.55 18.53 -9.74
CA ASP A 240 19.33 19.70 -10.15
C ASP A 240 19.28 19.97 -11.67
N ASP A 241 19.67 21.18 -12.09
CA ASP A 241 19.58 21.64 -13.48
C ASP A 241 20.34 20.73 -14.47
N ASP A 242 21.47 20.16 -14.05
CA ASP A 242 22.29 19.28 -14.90
C ASP A 242 21.59 17.92 -15.09
N ALA A 243 21.05 17.35 -14.00
CA ALA A 243 20.26 16.12 -14.04
C ALA A 243 18.96 16.28 -14.85
N GLN A 244 18.30 17.44 -14.76
CA GLN A 244 17.14 17.76 -15.60
C GLN A 244 17.51 17.79 -17.09
N ALA A 245 18.60 18.46 -17.45
CA ALA A 245 19.05 18.54 -18.84
C ALA A 245 19.48 17.17 -19.42
N GLU A 246 20.03 16.29 -18.58
CA GLU A 246 20.32 14.90 -18.96
C GLU A 246 19.04 14.09 -19.12
N ALA A 247 18.09 14.20 -18.18
CA ALA A 247 16.80 13.53 -18.25
C ALA A 247 16.02 13.90 -19.52
N ASP A 248 15.98 15.18 -19.89
CA ASP A 248 15.33 15.64 -21.13
C ASP A 248 15.89 14.94 -22.38
N GLN A 249 17.22 14.75 -22.43
CA GLN A 249 17.88 14.06 -23.53
C GLN A 249 17.56 12.57 -23.54
N LEU A 250 17.54 11.92 -22.37
CA LEU A 250 17.22 10.50 -22.23
C LEU A 250 15.76 10.22 -22.58
N VAL A 251 14.82 11.04 -22.11
CA VAL A 251 13.39 10.94 -22.45
C VAL A 251 13.17 11.13 -23.95
N ALA A 252 13.77 12.17 -24.54
CA ALA A 252 13.68 12.39 -25.98
C ALA A 252 14.26 11.23 -26.80
N ALA A 253 15.38 10.64 -26.34
CA ALA A 253 15.99 9.47 -26.99
C ALA A 253 15.16 8.19 -26.82
N ALA A 254 14.44 8.05 -25.72
CA ALA A 254 13.54 6.92 -25.46
C ALA A 254 12.28 6.96 -26.34
N GLY A 255 11.88 8.15 -26.82
CA GLY A 255 10.70 8.37 -27.66
C GLY A 255 9.64 9.28 -27.02
N GLY A 256 9.94 9.88 -25.86
CA GLY A 256 8.97 10.58 -25.02
C GLY A 256 8.31 9.66 -24.00
N VAL A 257 7.61 10.26 -23.04
CA VAL A 257 6.73 9.61 -22.07
C VAL A 257 5.48 10.47 -21.86
N HIS A 258 4.39 9.88 -21.41
CA HIS A 258 3.15 10.60 -21.10
C HIS A 258 3.02 10.85 -19.59
N PRO A 259 2.31 11.91 -19.17
CA PRO A 259 2.03 12.16 -17.76
C PRO A 259 1.27 11.00 -17.11
N LEU A 260 1.54 10.77 -15.82
CA LEU A 260 0.90 9.71 -15.05
C LEU A 260 -0.45 10.15 -14.49
N THR A 261 -1.43 9.25 -14.53
CA THR A 261 -2.68 9.37 -13.77
C THR A 261 -2.67 8.55 -12.49
N GLY A 262 -1.65 7.69 -12.32
CA GLY A 262 -1.40 6.92 -11.11
C GLY A 262 -0.06 6.19 -11.21
N PHE A 263 0.54 5.91 -10.06
CA PHE A 263 1.79 5.17 -9.96
C PHE A 263 1.72 4.19 -8.80
N ALA A 264 2.20 2.98 -9.01
CA ALA A 264 2.43 2.04 -7.93
C ALA A 264 3.74 1.28 -8.11
N MET A 265 4.37 0.94 -7.01
CA MET A 265 5.53 0.05 -6.99
C MET A 265 5.41 -0.88 -5.80
N ALA A 266 5.69 -2.16 -6.04
CA ALA A 266 5.52 -3.18 -5.02
C ALA A 266 6.63 -4.22 -5.03
N LEU A 267 6.98 -4.66 -3.81
CA LEU A 267 7.79 -5.83 -3.54
C LEU A 267 6.89 -7.06 -3.48
N LEU A 268 7.16 -8.01 -4.35
CA LEU A 268 6.43 -9.26 -4.44
C LEU A 268 7.09 -10.32 -3.54
N PRO A 269 6.37 -11.42 -3.24
CA PRO A 269 7.01 -12.64 -2.74
C PRO A 269 8.21 -13.04 -3.63
N ASP A 270 9.23 -13.65 -3.03
CA ASP A 270 10.52 -13.98 -3.68
C ASP A 270 11.44 -12.78 -3.99
N GLY A 271 11.02 -11.54 -3.70
CA GLY A 271 11.86 -10.35 -3.76
C GLY A 271 11.96 -9.66 -5.13
N ASP A 272 11.23 -10.13 -6.15
CA ASP A 272 11.06 -9.39 -7.40
C ASP A 272 10.17 -8.14 -7.14
N LEU A 273 10.33 -7.11 -7.97
CA LEU A 273 9.55 -5.86 -7.89
C LEU A 273 8.65 -5.72 -9.11
N ARG A 274 7.52 -5.03 -8.92
CA ARG A 274 6.67 -4.58 -10.02
C ARG A 274 6.39 -3.09 -9.88
N ALA A 275 6.61 -2.34 -10.96
CA ALA A 275 6.12 -0.98 -11.10
C ALA A 275 4.96 -0.94 -12.09
N VAL A 276 3.88 -0.25 -11.71
CA VAL A 276 2.69 -0.03 -12.53
C VAL A 276 2.51 1.48 -12.69
N LEU A 277 2.50 1.95 -13.92
CA LEU A 277 2.36 3.35 -14.25
C LEU A 277 1.12 3.52 -15.12
N GLN A 278 0.13 4.26 -14.62
CA GLN A 278 -1.11 4.47 -15.35
C GLN A 278 -1.02 5.76 -16.17
N VAL A 279 -1.40 5.69 -17.44
CA VAL A 279 -1.50 6.83 -18.35
C VAL A 279 -2.96 7.15 -18.67
N GLU A 280 -3.21 8.32 -19.26
CA GLU A 280 -4.57 8.76 -19.58
C GLU A 280 -5.23 7.92 -20.69
N ASP A 281 -4.50 7.62 -21.77
CA ASP A 281 -5.01 6.86 -22.92
C ASP A 281 -4.32 5.48 -23.04
N SER A 282 -5.12 4.44 -23.28
CA SER A 282 -4.62 3.07 -23.49
C SER A 282 -3.80 2.93 -24.78
N ASP A 283 -4.03 3.79 -25.77
CA ASP A 283 -3.27 3.77 -27.02
C ASP A 283 -1.81 4.23 -26.82
N ASP A 284 -1.53 4.98 -25.76
CA ASP A 284 -0.18 5.49 -25.42
C ASP A 284 0.64 4.48 -24.60
N ALA A 285 -0.03 3.64 -23.80
CA ALA A 285 0.63 2.73 -22.86
C ALA A 285 1.69 1.80 -23.52
N PRO A 286 1.47 1.20 -24.70
CA PRO A 286 2.51 0.35 -25.33
C PRO A 286 3.79 1.11 -25.68
N ALA A 287 3.69 2.36 -26.13
CA ALA A 287 4.86 3.18 -26.45
C ALA A 287 5.59 3.63 -25.18
N ASP A 288 4.83 4.02 -24.14
CA ASP A 288 5.39 4.34 -22.83
C ASP A 288 6.07 3.13 -22.19
N ALA A 289 5.56 1.91 -22.35
CA ALA A 289 6.20 0.70 -21.86
C ALA A 289 7.61 0.51 -22.44
N ASP A 290 7.75 0.66 -23.76
CA ASP A 290 9.05 0.58 -24.44
C ASP A 290 9.99 1.71 -24.00
N ALA A 291 9.48 2.93 -23.87
CA ALA A 291 10.27 4.10 -23.47
C ALA A 291 10.74 3.97 -22.01
N ARG A 292 9.84 3.68 -21.09
CA ARG A 292 10.13 3.54 -19.65
C ARG A 292 11.03 2.35 -19.37
N ALA A 293 10.91 1.25 -20.11
CA ALA A 293 11.86 0.14 -20.02
C ALA A 293 13.29 0.56 -20.38
N ARG A 294 13.48 1.40 -21.41
CA ARG A 294 14.81 1.92 -21.77
C ARG A 294 15.36 2.86 -20.70
N LEU A 295 14.50 3.72 -20.15
CA LEU A 295 14.89 4.65 -19.07
C LEU A 295 15.26 3.89 -17.79
N ALA A 296 14.51 2.85 -17.44
CA ALA A 296 14.77 1.99 -16.28
C ALA A 296 16.00 1.08 -16.46
N ALA A 297 16.49 0.90 -17.68
CA ALA A 297 17.69 0.11 -17.98
C ALA A 297 18.94 0.97 -18.24
N GLY A 298 18.93 2.24 -17.83
CA GLY A 298 19.97 3.23 -18.12
C GLY A 298 20.41 4.07 -16.92
N PRO A 299 20.98 5.26 -17.18
CA PRO A 299 21.39 6.21 -16.15
C PRO A 299 20.23 6.63 -15.24
N ALA A 300 20.54 6.91 -13.97
CA ALA A 300 19.58 7.37 -12.96
C ALA A 300 19.88 8.84 -12.56
N PRO A 301 19.69 9.82 -13.46
CA PRO A 301 19.89 11.23 -13.12
C PRO A 301 19.00 11.63 -11.94
N GLY A 302 19.51 12.49 -11.07
CA GLY A 302 18.84 12.86 -9.82
C GLY A 302 18.98 11.85 -8.68
N GLN A 303 19.39 10.61 -8.96
CA GLN A 303 19.65 9.59 -7.94
C GLN A 303 21.10 9.10 -7.90
N GLY A 304 21.88 9.40 -8.94
CA GLY A 304 23.28 8.98 -9.07
C GLY A 304 23.43 7.53 -9.54
N GLY A 305 24.49 7.29 -10.32
CA GLY A 305 24.78 5.98 -10.91
C GLY A 305 23.77 5.56 -11.98
N ASP A 306 23.67 4.26 -12.21
CA ASP A 306 22.75 3.66 -13.19
C ASP A 306 21.71 2.78 -12.48
N PHE A 307 20.48 2.72 -13.00
CA PHE A 307 19.46 1.80 -12.48
C PHE A 307 19.89 0.33 -12.57
N THR A 308 20.73 0.00 -13.56
CA THR A 308 21.27 -1.35 -13.74
C THR A 308 22.20 -1.82 -12.61
N GLU A 309 22.67 -0.90 -11.77
CA GLU A 309 23.40 -1.24 -10.54
C GLU A 309 22.46 -1.66 -9.39
N ARG A 310 21.16 -1.40 -9.55
CA ARG A 310 20.12 -1.60 -8.52
C ARG A 310 19.14 -2.70 -8.90
N PHE A 311 18.77 -2.82 -10.18
CA PHE A 311 17.87 -3.86 -10.67
C PHE A 311 18.05 -4.11 -12.18
N SER A 312 17.52 -5.23 -12.68
CA SER A 312 17.30 -5.48 -14.11
C SER A 312 15.82 -5.40 -14.48
N VAL A 313 15.52 -4.87 -15.68
CA VAL A 313 14.16 -4.93 -16.25
C VAL A 313 13.98 -6.31 -16.90
N GLU A 314 13.15 -7.15 -16.30
CA GLU A 314 12.89 -8.51 -16.78
C GLU A 314 11.79 -8.53 -17.86
N ARG A 315 10.80 -7.65 -17.69
CA ARG A 315 9.67 -7.51 -18.60
C ARG A 315 9.15 -6.08 -18.57
N ALA A 316 8.70 -5.63 -19.73
CA ALA A 316 7.92 -4.41 -19.86
C ALA A 316 6.75 -4.69 -20.80
N GLY A 317 5.57 -4.17 -20.45
CA GLY A 317 4.35 -4.37 -21.21
C GLY A 317 3.29 -3.33 -20.87
N ALA A 318 2.14 -3.46 -21.52
CA ALA A 318 0.98 -2.62 -21.25
C ALA A 318 -0.29 -3.45 -21.18
N GLU A 319 -1.15 -3.13 -20.21
CA GLU A 319 -2.47 -3.72 -19.99
C GLU A 319 -3.52 -2.60 -19.89
N GLY A 320 -4.30 -2.40 -20.95
CA GLY A 320 -5.21 -1.26 -21.01
C GLY A 320 -4.45 0.06 -20.93
N ARG A 321 -4.65 0.81 -19.84
CA ARG A 321 -4.00 2.11 -19.57
C ARG A 321 -2.75 1.98 -18.71
N GLU A 322 -2.37 0.77 -18.32
CA GLU A 322 -1.31 0.53 -17.35
C GLU A 322 -0.06 0.04 -18.06
N VAL A 323 1.07 0.67 -17.76
CA VAL A 323 2.40 0.22 -18.13
C VAL A 323 2.94 -0.58 -16.96
N VAL A 324 3.35 -1.82 -17.22
CA VAL A 324 3.87 -2.74 -16.21
C VAL A 324 5.34 -3.01 -16.49
N LEU A 325 6.18 -2.76 -15.48
CA LEU A 325 7.59 -3.11 -15.48
C LEU A 325 7.83 -4.14 -14.38
N ASP A 326 8.27 -5.34 -14.75
CA ASP A 326 8.75 -6.34 -13.79
C ASP A 326 10.26 -6.19 -13.66
N LEU A 327 10.72 -5.94 -12.44
CA LEU A 327 12.09 -5.60 -12.11
C LEU A 327 12.65 -6.67 -11.18
N ARG A 328 13.91 -7.05 -11.37
CA ARG A 328 14.63 -7.91 -10.44
C ARG A 328 15.71 -7.11 -9.71
N PRO A 329 15.57 -6.86 -8.40
CA PRO A 329 16.61 -6.21 -7.62
C PRO A 329 17.95 -6.94 -7.68
N VAL A 330 19.03 -6.18 -7.65
CA VAL A 330 20.35 -6.68 -7.31
C VAL A 330 20.38 -6.95 -5.81
N GLU A 331 21.01 -8.05 -5.39
CA GLU A 331 21.11 -8.42 -3.97
C GLU A 331 21.67 -7.26 -3.12
N GLY A 332 20.92 -6.89 -2.08
CA GLY A 332 21.26 -5.79 -1.17
C GLY A 332 20.89 -4.38 -1.65
N ALA A 333 20.21 -4.25 -2.79
CA ALA A 333 19.63 -2.98 -3.23
C ALA A 333 18.23 -2.79 -2.61
N TYR A 334 17.99 -1.61 -2.04
CA TYR A 334 16.74 -1.25 -1.36
C TYR A 334 15.83 -0.47 -2.31
N VAL A 335 15.48 -1.10 -3.42
CA VAL A 335 14.92 -0.40 -4.58
C VAL A 335 13.54 0.19 -4.27
N LEU A 336 12.70 -0.49 -3.48
CA LEU A 336 11.39 0.06 -3.13
C LEU A 336 11.56 1.32 -2.25
N SER A 337 12.48 1.28 -1.27
CA SER A 337 12.84 2.42 -0.44
C SER A 337 13.40 3.59 -1.24
N ASP A 338 14.27 3.30 -2.21
CA ASP A 338 14.99 4.30 -3.01
C ASP A 338 14.09 4.98 -4.04
N LEU A 339 13.18 4.23 -4.67
CA LEU A 339 12.43 4.69 -5.84
C LEU A 339 11.01 5.17 -5.52
N THR A 340 10.66 5.22 -4.24
CA THR A 340 9.37 5.77 -3.79
C THR A 340 9.50 7.17 -3.21
N SER A 341 10.73 7.73 -3.20
CA SER A 341 11.02 9.09 -2.75
C SER A 341 12.01 9.82 -3.69
N GLY A 342 11.63 11.01 -4.16
CA GLY A 342 12.48 11.85 -5.02
C GLY A 342 12.41 11.50 -6.52
N PRO A 343 13.23 12.16 -7.36
CA PRO A 343 13.10 12.10 -8.81
C PRO A 343 13.42 10.70 -9.36
N VAL A 344 12.50 10.10 -10.13
CA VAL A 344 12.66 8.77 -10.74
C VAL A 344 12.43 8.89 -12.25
N LEU A 345 13.50 8.78 -13.04
CA LEU A 345 13.45 9.06 -14.48
C LEU A 345 12.38 8.26 -15.23
N PHE A 346 12.26 6.95 -14.99
CA PHE A 346 11.27 6.12 -15.68
C PHE A 346 9.83 6.31 -15.16
N ALA A 347 9.65 7.02 -14.04
CA ALA A 347 8.36 7.41 -13.48
C ALA A 347 8.10 8.92 -13.63
N THR A 348 8.90 9.64 -14.44
CA THR A 348 8.71 11.08 -14.62
C THR A 348 7.40 11.40 -15.34
N CYS A 349 6.96 12.62 -15.07
CA CYS A 349 6.08 13.45 -15.86
C CYS A 349 6.90 14.69 -16.31
#